data_AF-A0ABD6A6X3-F1
#
_entry.id   AF-A0ABD6A6X3-F1
#
_cell.length_a   1.000
_cell.length_b   1.000
_cell.length_c   1.000
_cell.angle_alpha   90.00
_cell.angle_beta   90.00
_cell.angle_gamma   90.00
#
_symmetry.space_group_name_H-M   'P 1'
#
loop_
_entity.id
_entity.type
_entity.pdbx_description
1 polymer ?
#
loop_
_entity_poly.entity_id
_entity_poly.type
_entity_poly.pdbx_seq_one_letter_code
_entity_poly.pdbx_strand_id
1 'polypeptide(L)'
;MRKRELIHYHALLDRIARYMHVRGDLAEDALDEYRNLDVTPAAVYRSKGDHEEAVTTLVDQLAAAAERTLDRDGRKRTDDRRASVHSS
;
A
#
# COMPACT_ATOMS: atom_id res chain seq x y z
N MET A 1 -2.67 -19.72 -5.61
CA MET A 1 -1.66 -20.03 -4.57
C MET A 1 -2.23 -21.02 -3.57
N ARG A 2 -1.40 -21.81 -2.88
CA ARG A 2 -1.84 -22.63 -1.72
C ARG A 2 -2.17 -21.72 -0.54
N LYS A 3 -3.06 -22.13 0.37
CA LYS A 3 -3.50 -21.29 1.52
C LYS A 3 -2.31 -20.78 2.36
N ARG A 4 -1.30 -21.62 2.62
CA ARG A 4 -0.10 -21.21 3.38
C ARG A 4 0.73 -20.16 2.64
N GLU A 5 0.96 -20.35 1.34
CA GLU A 5 1.66 -19.38 0.50
C GLU A 5 0.93 -18.04 0.49
N LEU A 6 -0.40 -18.08 0.40
CA LEU A 6 -1.25 -16.90 0.41
C LEU A 6 -1.17 -16.14 1.75
N ILE A 7 -1.22 -16.84 2.88
CA ILE A 7 -1.05 -16.21 4.21
C ILE A 7 0.34 -15.57 4.34
N HIS A 8 1.39 -16.22 3.85
CA HIS A 8 2.74 -15.63 3.88
C HIS A 8 2.84 -14.40 2.99
N TYR A 9 2.22 -14.42 1.82
CA TYR A 9 2.17 -13.25 0.95
C TYR A 9 1.37 -12.10 1.56
N HIS A 10 0.23 -12.40 2.18
CA HIS A 10 -0.55 -11.44 2.94
C HIS A 10 0.28 -10.79 4.06
N ALA A 11 1.03 -11.58 4.83
CA ALA A 11 1.92 -11.06 5.87
C ALA A 11 3.03 -10.16 5.31
N LEU A 12 3.56 -10.48 4.13
CA LEU A 12 4.56 -9.64 3.46
C LEU A 12 3.97 -8.29 3.02
N LEU A 13 2.77 -8.30 2.42
CA LEU A 13 2.08 -7.07 2.02
C LEU A 13 1.73 -6.19 3.22
N ASP A 14 1.26 -6.78 4.32
CA ASP A 14 1.02 -6.06 5.57
C ASP A 14 2.30 -5.42 6.12
N ARG A 15 3.45 -6.08 5.99
CA ARG A 15 4.76 -5.49 6.35
C ARG A 15 5.13 -4.32 5.44
N ILE A 16 4.87 -4.42 4.14
CA ILE A 16 5.10 -3.34 3.17
C ILE A 16 4.21 -2.14 3.49
N ALA A 17 2.92 -2.36 3.78
CA ALA A 17 1.99 -1.33 4.17
C ALA A 17 2.48 -0.53 5.39
N ARG A 18 2.91 -1.25 6.45
CA ARG A 18 3.48 -0.61 7.65
C ARG A 18 4.74 0.19 7.32
N TYR A 19 5.60 -0.33 6.45
CA TYR A 19 6.81 0.38 6.04
C TYR A 19 6.48 1.66 5.26
N MET A 20 5.55 1.62 4.30
CA MET A 20 5.10 2.81 3.57
C MET A 20 4.46 3.85 4.50
N HIS A 21 3.67 3.40 5.48
CA HIS A 21 3.06 4.28 6.47
C HIS A 21 4.10 5.00 7.33
N VAL A 22 5.09 4.27 7.89
CA VAL A 22 6.18 4.86 8.68
C VAL A 22 7.02 5.84 7.85
N ARG A 23 7.15 5.61 6.54
CA ARG A 23 7.86 6.50 5.62
C ARG A 23 7.05 7.75 5.23
N GLY A 24 5.75 7.78 5.53
CA GLY A 24 4.85 8.88 5.16
C GLY A 24 4.27 8.79 3.74
N ASP A 25 4.39 7.63 3.08
CA ASP A 25 3.87 7.38 1.73
C ASP A 25 2.47 6.76 1.71
N LEU A 26 1.97 6.36 2.88
CA LEU A 26 0.66 5.77 3.03
C LEU A 26 -0.12 6.54 4.11
N ALA A 27 -1.16 7.25 3.68
CA ALA A 27 -2.07 7.95 4.57
C ALA A 27 -2.80 6.97 5.50
N GLU A 28 -3.25 7.45 6.66
CA GLU A 28 -3.91 6.59 7.66
C GLU A 28 -5.15 5.89 7.11
N ASP A 29 -5.94 6.55 6.26
CA ASP A 29 -7.21 6.09 5.66
C ASP A 29 -7.04 5.31 4.35
N ALA A 30 -5.83 5.28 3.77
CA ALA A 30 -5.59 4.72 2.44
C ALA A 30 -5.91 3.22 2.29
N LEU A 31 -6.03 2.50 3.41
CA LEU A 31 -6.33 1.06 3.45
C LEU A 31 -7.67 0.72 4.12
N ASP A 32 -8.63 1.65 4.16
CA ASP A 32 -9.90 1.44 4.87
C ASP A 32 -10.70 0.26 4.34
N GLU A 33 -10.79 0.12 3.01
CA GLU A 33 -11.45 -1.04 2.38
C GLU A 33 -10.85 -2.37 2.86
N TYR A 34 -9.52 -2.53 2.82
CA TYR A 34 -8.85 -3.69 3.36
C TYR A 34 -9.13 -3.89 4.86
N ARG A 35 -9.06 -2.83 5.67
CA ARG A 35 -9.33 -2.93 7.13
C ARG A 35 -10.76 -3.35 7.43
N ASN A 36 -11.72 -2.92 6.62
CA ASN A 36 -13.14 -3.26 6.78
C ASN A 36 -13.43 -4.74 6.52
N LEU A 37 -12.54 -5.46 5.82
CA LEU A 37 -12.67 -6.92 5.65
C LEU A 37 -12.44 -7.69 6.97
N ASP A 38 -11.74 -7.10 7.95
CA ASP A 38 -11.39 -7.74 9.23
C ASP A 38 -10.69 -9.11 9.05
N VAL A 39 -9.84 -9.20 8.02
CA VAL A 39 -9.02 -10.38 7.72
C VAL A 39 -7.55 -9.97 7.78
N THR A 40 -6.90 -10.23 8.90
CA THR A 40 -5.45 -10.01 9.05
C THR A 40 -4.66 -11.27 8.67
N PRO A 41 -3.34 -11.18 8.42
CA PRO A 41 -2.49 -12.35 8.19
C PRO A 41 -2.50 -13.36 9.35
N ALA A 42 -2.76 -12.90 10.58
CA ALA A 42 -2.85 -13.74 11.77
C ALA A 42 -4.17 -14.53 11.85
N ALA A 43 -5.19 -14.16 11.07
CA ALA A 43 -6.49 -14.80 11.04
C ALA A 43 -6.48 -16.13 10.27
N VAL A 44 -5.54 -17.03 10.57
CA VAL A 44 -5.30 -18.29 9.85
C VAL A 44 -6.49 -19.25 9.82
N TYR A 45 -7.45 -19.04 10.73
CA TYR A 45 -8.72 -19.77 10.82
C TYR A 45 -9.72 -19.36 9.72
N ARG A 46 -9.56 -18.17 9.12
CA ARG A 46 -10.38 -17.67 8.00
C ARG A 46 -10.19 -18.51 6.75
N SER A 47 -11.13 -18.39 5.81
CA SER A 47 -11.13 -19.20 4.59
C SER A 47 -9.96 -18.82 3.66
N LYS A 48 -9.66 -19.68 2.67
CA LYS A 48 -8.70 -19.30 1.62
C LYS A 48 -9.23 -18.10 0.82
N GLY A 49 -10.53 -18.07 0.52
CA GLY A 49 -11.17 -16.98 -0.23
C GLY A 49 -11.07 -15.66 0.50
N ASP A 50 -11.29 -15.65 1.83
CA ASP A 50 -11.18 -14.45 2.66
C ASP A 50 -9.77 -13.83 2.57
N HIS A 51 -8.74 -14.68 2.55
CA HIS A 51 -7.37 -14.21 2.36
C HIS A 51 -7.07 -13.80 0.91
N GLU A 52 -7.75 -14.35 -0.10
CA GLU A 52 -7.59 -13.94 -1.51
C GLU A 52 -8.19 -12.56 -1.74
N GLU A 53 -9.37 -12.31 -1.17
CA GLU A 53 -10.03 -11.01 -1.17
C GLU A 53 -9.17 -9.97 -0.46
N ALA A 54 -8.75 -10.25 0.78
CA ALA A 54 -7.90 -9.35 1.56
C ALA A 54 -6.59 -8.99 0.85
N VAL A 55 -5.93 -9.98 0.23
CA VAL A 55 -4.69 -9.74 -0.55
C VAL A 55 -4.96 -8.87 -1.76
N THR A 56 -6.02 -9.13 -2.50
CA THR A 56 -6.34 -8.38 -3.73
C THR A 56 -6.64 -6.92 -3.38
N THR A 57 -7.53 -6.68 -2.42
CA THR A 57 -7.86 -5.34 -1.92
C THR A 57 -6.61 -4.61 -1.40
N LEU A 58 -5.76 -5.29 -0.62
CA LEU A 58 -4.54 -4.67 -0.10
C LEU A 58 -3.55 -4.30 -1.21
N VAL A 59 -3.36 -5.16 -2.22
CA VAL A 59 -2.48 -4.86 -3.35
C VAL A 59 -2.99 -3.65 -4.14
N ASP A 60 -4.28 -3.59 -4.44
CA ASP A 60 -4.86 -2.50 -5.22
C ASP A 60 -4.72 -1.15 -4.50
N GLN A 61 -5.00 -1.12 -3.20
CA GLN A 61 -4.85 0.10 -2.41
C GLN A 61 -3.39 0.53 -2.24
N LEU A 62 -2.46 -0.43 -2.06
CA LEU A 62 -1.02 -0.14 -2.01
C LEU A 62 -0.49 0.39 -3.35
N ALA A 63 -0.95 -0.18 -4.47
CA ALA A 63 -0.59 0.30 -5.81
C ALA A 63 -1.05 1.75 -6.02
N ALA A 64 -2.31 2.04 -5.69
CA ALA A 64 -2.85 3.40 -5.79
C ALA A 64 -2.12 4.41 -4.88
N ALA A 65 -1.68 3.98 -3.68
CA ALA A 65 -0.87 4.81 -2.79
C ALA A 65 0.54 5.06 -3.36
N ALA A 66 1.16 4.04 -3.96
CA ALA A 66 2.46 4.16 -4.61
C ALA A 66 2.41 5.11 -5.82
N GLU A 67 1.39 5.00 -6.67
CA GLU A 67 1.18 5.91 -7.81
C GLU A 67 1.05 7.36 -7.35
N ARG A 68 0.20 7.63 -6.34
CA ARG A 68 0.06 8.97 -5.75
C ARG A 68 1.38 9.54 -5.22
N THR A 69 2.21 8.69 -4.61
CA THR A 69 3.54 9.07 -4.11
C THR A 69 4.48 9.44 -5.26
N LEU A 70 4.51 8.63 -6.33
CA LEU A 70 5.34 8.90 -7.51
C LEU A 70 4.94 10.22 -8.21
N ASP A 71 3.64 10.49 -8.32
CA ASP A 71 3.13 11.73 -8.91
C ASP A 71 3.52 12.96 -8.09
N ARG A 72 3.40 12.86 -6.76
CA ARG A 72 3.81 13.92 -5.82
C ARG A 72 5.29 14.24 -5.94
N ASP A 73 6.14 13.21 -5.95
CA ASP A 73 7.59 13.35 -6.05
C ASP A 73 8.00 13.88 -7.44
N GLY A 74 7.29 13.46 -8.49
CA GLY A 74 7.40 14.00 -9.84
C GLY A 74 7.13 15.50 -9.91
N ARG A 75 6.03 15.96 -9.30
CA ARG A 75 5.64 17.38 -9.23
C ARG A 75 6.65 18.22 -8.43
N LYS A 76 7.11 17.72 -7.28
CA LYS A 76 8.12 18.41 -6.47
C LYS A 76 9.40 18.68 -7.27
N ARG A 77 9.86 17.69 -8.05
CA ARG A 77 11.03 17.81 -8.93
C ARG A 77 10.85 18.79 -10.09
N THR A 78 9.63 19.04 -10.55
CA THR A 78 9.38 20.04 -11.61
C THR A 78 9.34 21.45 -11.06
N ASP A 79 8.81 21.63 -9.84
CA ASP A 79 8.76 22.93 -9.18
C ASP A 79 10.15 23.41 -8.79
N ASP A 80 10.99 22.53 -8.21
CA ASP A 80 12.39 22.84 -7.88
C ASP A 80 13.20 23.29 -9.11
N ARG A 81 12.93 22.68 -10.28
CA ARG A 81 13.55 23.06 -11.56
C ARG A 81 13.06 24.39 -12.10
N ARG A 82 11.79 24.74 -11.90
CA ARG A 82 11.24 26.04 -12.32
C ARG A 82 11.78 27.18 -11.45
N ALA A 83 11.91 26.96 -10.15
CA ALA A 83 12.42 27.95 -9.21
C ALA A 83 13.89 28.31 -9.47
N SER A 84 14.71 27.32 -9.85
CA SER A 84 16.13 27.51 -10.17
C SER A 84 16.36 28.28 -11.48
N VAL A 85 15.44 28.23 -12.45
CA VAL A 85 15.54 28.98 -13.72
C VAL A 85 15.16 30.47 -13.57
N HIS A 86 14.29 30.82 -12.62
CA HIS A 86 13.84 32.22 -12.42
C HIS A 86 14.73 33.06 -11.49
N SER A 87 15.75 32.46 -10.86
CA SER A 87 16.71 33.14 -9.97
C SER A 87 18.06 33.43 -10.63
N SER A 88 18.19 33.26 -11.95
CA SER A 88 19.36 33.59 -12.78
C SER A 88 19.01 34.70 -13.77
#